data_AF-A0A2E8J4D9-F1
#
_entry.id   AF-A0A2E8J4D9-F1
#
_cell.length_a   1.000
_cell.length_b   1.000
_cell.length_c   1.000
_cell.angle_alpha   90.00
_cell.angle_beta   90.00
_cell.angle_gamma   90.00
#
_symmetry.space_group_name_H-M   'P 1'
#
loop_
_entity.id
_entity.type
_entity.pdbx_description
1 polymer ?
#
loop_
_entity_poly.entity_id
_entity_poly.type
_entity_poly.pdbx_seq_one_letter_code
_entity_poly.pdbx_strand_id
1 'polypeptide(L)' 'MLTKEICVALLEAAGPDDAGMDNWRIEFEKTSPEAHQDFLETLGISAEEIARIRDRSKLIAR' A
#
# COMPACT_ATOMS: atom_id res chain seq x y z
N MET A 1 -17.62 3.06 1.28
CA MET A 1 -16.59 2.60 0.32
C MET A 1 -15.26 2.59 1.06
N LEU A 2 -14.35 1.67 0.74
CA LEU A 2 -13.03 1.61 1.39
C LEU A 2 -12.20 2.83 0.96
N THR A 3 -11.69 3.62 1.91
CA THR A 3 -10.79 4.74 1.65
C THR A 3 -9.40 4.44 2.17
N LYS A 4 -8.40 5.22 1.75
CA LYS A 4 -7.03 5.11 2.26
C LYS A 4 -6.99 5.20 3.79
N GLU A 5 -7.72 6.13 4.39
CA GLU A 5 -7.76 6.35 5.84
C GLU A 5 -8.34 5.14 6.57
N ILE A 6 -9.42 4.55 6.02
CA ILE A 6 -10.01 3.33 6.57
C ILE A 6 -9.04 2.16 6.45
N CYS A 7 -8.35 2.01 5.31
CA CYS A 7 -7.34 0.97 5.12
C CYS A 7 -6.20 1.10 6.13
N VAL A 8 -5.69 2.32 6.35
CA VAL A 8 -4.63 2.59 7.34
C VAL A 8 -5.11 2.24 8.73
N ALA A 9 -6.28 2.70 9.15
CA ALA A 9 -6.83 2.41 10.48
C ALA A 9 -7.07 0.90 10.70
N LEU A 10 -7.52 0.18 9.67
CA LEU A 10 -7.71 -1.28 9.74
C LEU A 10 -6.38 -2.01 9.88
N LEU A 11 -5.36 -1.59 9.12
CA LEU A 11 -4.03 -2.18 9.22
C LEU A 11 -3.42 -1.87 10.58
N GLU A 12 -3.43 -0.62 11.08
CA GLU A 12 -2.95 -0.28 12.42
C GLU A 12 -3.63 -1.10 13.52
N ALA A 13 -4.96 -1.28 13.44
CA ALA A 13 -5.71 -2.10 14.38
C ALA A 13 -5.33 -3.60 14.33
N ALA A 14 -4.78 -4.08 13.21
CA ALA A 14 -4.31 -5.45 13.08
C ALA A 14 -2.95 -5.71 13.76
N GLY A 15 -2.27 -4.66 14.25
CA GLY A 15 -1.03 -4.74 15.02
C GLY A 15 0.34 -4.58 14.30
N PRO A 16 0.46 -4.22 13.00
CA PRO A 16 1.72 -3.76 12.45
C PRO A 16 2.06 -2.36 12.99
N ASP A 17 3.33 -2.17 13.33
CA ASP A 17 3.93 -0.85 13.49
C ASP A 17 4.25 -0.22 12.10
N ASP A 18 4.87 0.96 12.08
CA ASP A 18 5.24 1.65 10.84
C ASP A 18 6.11 0.77 9.92
N ALA A 19 7.00 -0.04 10.51
CA ALA A 19 7.84 -0.97 9.76
C ALA A 19 7.01 -2.13 9.18
N GLY A 20 6.04 -2.64 9.93
CA GLY A 20 5.09 -3.65 9.48
C GLY A 20 4.20 -3.15 8.34
N MET A 21 3.78 -1.88 8.39
CA MET A 21 3.02 -1.21 7.33
C MET A 21 3.82 -1.08 6.04
N ASP A 22 5.09 -0.71 6.15
CA ASP A 22 5.99 -0.68 5.00
C ASP A 22 6.24 -2.10 4.45
N ASN A 23 6.46 -3.08 5.31
CA ASN A 23 6.65 -4.47 4.91
C ASN A 23 5.42 -5.04 4.20
N TRP A 24 4.21 -4.80 4.71
CA TRP A 24 2.97 -5.23 4.07
C TRP A 24 2.88 -4.71 2.63
N ARG A 25 3.14 -3.41 2.44
CA ARG A 25 3.06 -2.77 1.13
C ARG A 25 4.17 -3.24 0.18
N ILE A 26 5.36 -3.50 0.71
CA ILE A 26 6.49 -4.06 -0.04
C ILE A 26 6.16 -5.47 -0.55
N GLU A 27 5.68 -6.34 0.34
CA GLU A 27 5.34 -7.71 0.00
C GLU A 27 4.13 -7.77 -0.95
N PHE A 28 3.17 -6.86 -0.81
CA PHE A 28 2.06 -6.74 -1.76
C PHE A 28 2.57 -6.34 -3.16
N GLU A 29 3.38 -5.29 -3.28
CA GLU A 29 3.96 -4.87 -4.58
C GLU A 29 4.82 -5.96 -5.21
N LYS A 30 5.60 -6.70 -4.42
CA LYS A 30 6.41 -7.83 -4.91
C LYS A 30 5.56 -9.00 -5.39
N THR A 31 4.53 -9.36 -4.62
CA THR A 31 3.71 -10.56 -4.85
C THR A 31 2.76 -10.37 -6.03
N SER A 32 2.10 -9.20 -6.10
CA SER A 32 1.16 -8.91 -7.17
C SER A 32 1.10 -7.40 -7.45
N PRO A 33 1.99 -6.89 -8.32
CA PRO A 33 2.04 -5.46 -8.65
C PRO A 33 0.78 -4.95 -9.36
N GLU A 34 0.08 -5.82 -10.10
CA GLU A 34 -1.19 -5.48 -10.76
C GLU A 34 -2.33 -5.37 -9.74
N ALA A 35 -2.47 -6.35 -8.83
CA ALA A 35 -3.50 -6.27 -7.78
C ALA A 35 -3.25 -5.11 -6.80
N HIS A 36 -1.99 -4.75 -6.54
CA HIS A 36 -1.66 -3.58 -5.74
C HIS A 36 -2.08 -2.27 -6.44
N GLN A 37 -1.96 -2.19 -7.77
CA GLN A 37 -2.49 -1.05 -8.54
C GLN A 37 -4.00 -0.93 -8.37
N ASP A 38 -4.74 -1.99 -8.69
CA ASP A 38 -6.21 -2.01 -8.64
C ASP A 38 -6.72 -1.68 -7.24
N PHE A 39 -6.02 -2.17 -6.21
CA PHE A 39 -6.33 -1.88 -4.83
C PHE A 39 -6.22 -0.39 -4.52
N LEU A 40 -5.10 0.26 -4.88
CA LEU A 40 -4.90 1.69 -4.61
C LEU A 40 -5.87 2.57 -5.40
N GLU A 41 -6.25 2.17 -6.61
CA GLU A 41 -7.29 2.84 -7.40
C GLU A 41 -8.66 2.73 -6.75
N THR A 42 -8.99 1.56 -6.17
CA THR A 42 -10.24 1.34 -5.41
C THR A 42 -10.32 2.23 -4.16
N LEU A 43 -9.17 2.59 -3.58
CA LEU A 43 -9.10 3.55 -2.47
C LEU A 43 -9.29 5.01 -2.91
N GLY A 44 -9.40 5.28 -4.21
CA GLY A 44 -9.53 6.62 -4.78
C GLY A 44 -8.23 7.43 -4.77
N ILE A 45 -7.08 6.75 -4.68
CA ILE A 45 -5.77 7.42 -4.65
C ILE A 45 -5.42 7.93 -6.05
N SER A 46 -4.87 9.15 -6.13
CA SER A 46 -4.48 9.73 -7.41
C SER A 46 -3.35 8.95 -8.08
N ALA A 47 -3.34 8.89 -9.42
CA ALA A 47 -2.31 8.18 -10.17
C ALA A 47 -0.87 8.62 -9.80
N GLU A 48 -0.67 9.92 -9.52
CA GLU A 48 0.61 10.48 -9.09
C GLU A 48 1.06 9.91 -7.74
N GLU A 49 0.12 9.79 -6.80
CA GLU A 49 0.39 9.20 -5.49
C GLU A 49 0.58 7.69 -5.55
N ILE A 50 -0.20 6.99 -6.38
CA ILE A 50 -0.01 5.55 -6.63
C ILE A 50 1.40 5.27 -7.12
N ALA A 51 1.89 6.03 -8.12
CA ALA A 51 3.25 5.88 -8.63
C ALA A 51 4.29 6.01 -7.51
N ARG A 52 4.18 7.05 -6.67
CA ARG A 52 5.08 7.25 -5.51
C ARG A 52 5.03 6.09 -4.52
N ILE A 53 3.83 5.61 -4.19
CA ILE A 53 3.63 4.51 -3.22
C ILE A 53 4.32 3.25 -3.72
N ARG A 54 4.14 2.91 -5.00
CA ARG A 54 4.70 1.70 -5.63
C ARG A 54 6.20 1.81 -5.83
N ASP A 55 6.71 2.96 -6.25
CA ASP A 55 8.14 3.20 -6.41
C ASP A 55 8.88 3.13 -5.07
N ARG A 56 8.28 3.67 -4.00
CA ARG A 56 8.83 3.53 -2.63
C ARG A 56 8.90 2.07 -2.21
N SER A 57 7.87 1.27 -2.48
CA SER A 57 7.88 -0.18 -2.19
C SER A 57 9.02 -0.90 -2.94
N LYS A 58 9.26 -0.55 -4.21
CA LYS A 58 10.35 -1.13 -5.01
C LYS A 58 11.74 -0.69 -4.56
N LEU A 59 11.87 0.54 -4.05
CA LEU A 59 13.14 1.09 -3.56
C LEU A 59 13.56 0.44 -2.25
N ILE A 60 12.63 0.26 -1.30
CA ILE A 60 12.91 -0.34 0.01
C ILE A 60 13.13 -1.86 -0.11
N ALA A 61 12.53 -2.49 -1.13
CA ALA A 61 12.72 -3.91 -1.44
C ALA A 61 14.13 -4.29 -1.94
N ARG A 62 15.01 -3.32 -2.21
CA ARG A 62 16.40 -3.52 -2.67
C ARG A 62 17.36 -3.60 -1.50
#